data_AF-A0A920BPA6-F1
#
_entry.id   AF-A0A920BPA6-F1
#
_cell.length_a   1.000
_cell.length_b   1.000
_cell.length_c   1.000
_cell.angle_alpha   90.00
_cell.angle_beta   90.00
_cell.angle_gamma   90.00
#
_symmetry.space_group_name_H-M   'P 1'
#
loop_
_entity.id
_entity.type
_entity.pdbx_description
1 polymer ?
#
loop_
_entity_poly.entity_id
_entity_poly.type
_entity_poly.pdbx_seq_one_letter_code
_entity_poly.pdbx_strand_id
1 'polypeptide(L)'
;MTDEYERLSAYGTQLILTHARLRDMLDDLRDGIYPGDELATHCMAFCDALIEHHTDEDVNVFPLLSARHPELRAFLAQLSQDHAIISGLVRGVRQDDPEALSALAAVLETHFRGEEKRLVAVLNEVRG
;
A
#
# COMPACT_ATOMS: atom_id res chain seq x y z
N MET A 1 18.16 -20.40 -6.63
CA MET A 1 16.70 -20.55 -6.81
C MET A 1 15.95 -20.55 -5.48
N THR A 2 16.44 -21.21 -4.43
CA THR A 2 15.80 -21.22 -3.09
C THR A 2 15.77 -19.85 -2.39
N ASP A 3 16.90 -19.15 -2.35
CA ASP A 3 17.06 -17.85 -1.67
C ASP A 3 16.22 -16.72 -2.28
N GLU A 4 15.93 -16.78 -3.59
CA GLU A 4 15.08 -15.79 -4.25
C GLU A 4 13.59 -16.05 -4.03
N TYR A 5 13.19 -17.32 -4.01
CA TYR A 5 11.83 -17.71 -3.63
C TYR A 5 11.52 -17.28 -2.19
N GLU A 6 12.47 -17.51 -1.28
CA GLU A 6 12.37 -17.05 0.10
C GLU A 6 12.22 -15.53 0.19
N ARG A 7 12.95 -14.76 -0.62
CA ARG A 7 12.78 -13.29 -0.70
C ARG A 7 11.40 -12.87 -1.21
N LEU A 8 10.88 -13.51 -2.25
CA LEU A 8 9.55 -13.19 -2.80
C LEU A 8 8.42 -13.55 -1.82
N SER A 9 8.52 -14.69 -1.15
CA SER A 9 7.56 -15.08 -0.10
C SER A 9 7.65 -14.18 1.13
N ALA A 10 8.87 -13.79 1.53
CA ALA A 10 9.08 -12.81 2.60
C ALA A 10 8.48 -11.44 2.23
N TYR A 11 8.64 -11.01 0.98
CA TYR A 11 8.01 -9.79 0.47
C TYR A 11 6.48 -9.87 0.56
N GLY A 12 5.85 -10.96 0.10
CA GLY A 12 4.40 -11.12 0.18
C GLY A 12 3.87 -11.06 1.61
N THR A 13 4.62 -11.58 2.57
CA THR A 13 4.30 -11.45 3.99
C THR A 13 4.45 -9.99 4.47
N GLN A 14 5.56 -9.35 4.10
CA GLN A 14 5.83 -7.96 4.46
C GLN A 14 4.77 -7.01 3.89
N LEU A 15 4.32 -7.23 2.66
CA LEU A 15 3.25 -6.47 2.00
C LEU A 15 1.97 -6.46 2.84
N ILE A 16 1.48 -7.65 3.23
CA ILE A 16 0.28 -7.80 4.06
C ILE A 16 0.44 -7.06 5.39
N LEU A 17 1.61 -7.19 6.03
CA LEU A 17 1.88 -6.55 7.32
C LEU A 17 1.96 -5.03 7.19
N THR A 18 2.58 -4.50 6.14
CA THR A 18 2.64 -3.07 5.86
C THR A 18 1.24 -2.51 5.61
N HIS A 19 0.41 -3.19 4.81
CA HIS A 19 -0.97 -2.77 4.58
C HIS A 19 -1.82 -2.80 5.84
N ALA A 20 -1.69 -3.84 6.68
CA ALA A 20 -2.39 -3.91 7.95
C ALA A 20 -2.04 -2.71 8.84
N ARG A 21 -0.75 -2.38 8.96
CA ARG A 21 -0.30 -1.19 9.70
C ARG A 21 -0.87 0.11 9.13
N LEU A 22 -0.88 0.27 7.81
CA LEU A 22 -1.41 1.48 7.17
C LEU A 22 -2.92 1.63 7.38
N ARG A 23 -3.67 0.52 7.40
CA ARG A 23 -5.08 0.51 7.78
C ARG A 23 -5.26 0.98 9.22
N ASP A 24 -4.52 0.40 10.16
CA ASP A 24 -4.61 0.78 11.58
C ASP A 24 -4.32 2.28 11.78
N MET A 25 -3.26 2.81 11.15
CA MET A 25 -2.91 4.23 11.22
C MET A 25 -4.03 5.15 10.70
N LEU A 26 -4.72 4.75 9.62
CA LEU A 26 -5.80 5.53 9.04
C LEU A 26 -7.10 5.42 9.87
N ASP A 27 -7.38 4.26 10.43
CA ASP A 27 -8.53 4.06 11.31
C ASP A 27 -8.37 4.86 12.60
N ASP A 28 -7.18 4.89 13.19
CA ASP A 28 -6.85 5.76 14.33
C ASP A 28 -7.13 7.25 14.03
N LEU A 29 -6.74 7.73 12.84
CA LEU A 29 -7.02 9.10 12.40
C LEU A 29 -8.52 9.36 12.25
N ARG A 30 -9.27 8.40 11.68
CA ARG A 30 -10.72 8.51 11.45
C ARG A 30 -11.53 8.46 12.75
N ASP A 31 -11.11 7.63 13.68
CA ASP A 31 -11.73 7.47 15.00
C ASP A 31 -11.39 8.63 15.94
N GLY A 32 -10.48 9.52 15.53
CA GLY A 32 -10.11 10.72 16.27
C GLY A 32 -9.42 10.40 17.59
N ILE A 33 -8.62 9.32 17.63
CA ILE A 33 -7.95 8.89 18.86
C ILE A 33 -6.85 9.87 19.29
N TYR A 34 -6.32 10.64 18.33
CA TYR A 34 -5.29 11.63 18.55
C TYR A 34 -5.91 12.97 18.97
N PRO A 35 -5.35 13.65 19.98
CA PRO A 35 -5.76 14.99 20.32
C PRO A 35 -5.48 15.96 19.15
N GLY A 36 -6.23 17.06 19.09
CA GLY A 36 -6.22 17.97 17.93
C GLY A 36 -4.87 18.62 17.63
N ASP A 37 -4.00 18.77 18.62
CA ASP A 37 -2.63 19.27 18.48
C ASP A 37 -1.65 18.23 17.94
N GLU A 38 -1.98 16.94 18.01
CA GLU A 38 -1.17 15.82 17.48
C GLU A 38 -1.69 15.31 16.12
N LEU A 39 -2.95 15.59 15.77
CA LEU A 39 -3.61 15.09 14.56
C LEU A 39 -2.81 15.34 13.27
N ALA A 40 -2.24 16.54 13.12
CA ALA A 40 -1.42 16.87 11.95
C ALA A 40 -0.16 16.01 11.86
N THR A 41 0.51 15.75 12.99
CA THR A 41 1.71 14.90 13.06
C THR A 41 1.39 13.46 12.66
N HIS A 42 0.31 12.90 13.19
CA HIS A 42 -0.09 11.53 12.85
C HIS A 42 -0.58 11.40 11.40
N CYS A 43 -1.27 12.41 10.87
CA CYS A 43 -1.65 12.43 9.47
C CYS A 43 -0.41 12.47 8.56
N MET A 44 0.58 13.33 8.85
CA MET A 44 1.83 13.36 8.09
C MET A 44 2.57 12.02 8.16
N ALA A 45 2.68 11.41 9.35
CA ALA A 45 3.33 10.12 9.51
C ALA A 45 2.66 9.00 8.69
N PHE A 46 1.33 9.00 8.61
CA PHE A 46 0.58 8.10 7.74
C PHE A 46 0.84 8.39 6.25
N CYS A 47 0.77 9.66 5.83
CA CYS A 47 1.01 10.05 4.44
C CYS A 47 2.42 9.66 3.99
N ASP A 48 3.44 9.92 4.81
CA ASP A 48 4.83 9.58 4.51
C ASP A 48 5.02 8.06 4.41
N ALA A 49 4.50 7.29 5.38
CA ALA A 49 4.59 5.83 5.37
C ALA A 49 3.93 5.21 4.13
N LEU A 50 2.77 5.74 3.71
CA LEU A 50 2.07 5.27 2.52
C LEU A 50 2.84 5.60 1.23
N ILE A 51 3.39 6.82 1.14
CA ILE A 51 4.17 7.25 -0.03
C ILE A 51 5.46 6.44 -0.14
N GLU A 52 6.16 6.21 0.97
CA GLU A 52 7.37 5.39 1.01
C GLU A 52 7.09 3.96 0.56
N HIS A 53 6.01 3.35 1.09
CA HIS A 53 5.56 2.02 0.69
C HIS A 53 5.33 1.93 -0.82
N HIS A 54 4.42 2.74 -1.38
CA HIS A 54 4.13 2.70 -2.82
C HIS A 54 5.34 3.02 -3.70
N THR A 55 6.23 3.91 -3.26
CA THR A 55 7.44 4.26 -4.00
C THR A 55 8.41 3.08 -4.07
N ASP A 56 8.59 2.34 -2.96
CA ASP A 56 9.44 1.16 -2.93
C ASP A 56 8.90 0.07 -3.88
N GLU A 57 7.57 -0.10 -3.91
CA GLU A 57 6.92 -1.04 -4.82
C GLU A 57 7.18 -0.68 -6.29
N ASP A 58 6.91 0.57 -6.67
CA ASP A 58 7.07 1.04 -8.04
C ASP A 58 8.53 0.96 -8.52
N VAL A 59 9.49 1.29 -7.65
CA VAL A 59 10.90 1.44 -8.03
C VAL A 59 11.68 0.13 -7.92
N ASN A 60 11.40 -0.69 -6.91
CA ASN A 60 12.22 -1.85 -6.59
C ASN A 60 11.50 -3.17 -6.85
N VAL A 61 10.22 -3.27 -6.51
CA VAL A 61 9.49 -4.55 -6.53
C VAL A 61 8.87 -4.85 -7.89
N PHE A 62 8.09 -3.91 -8.42
CA PHE A 62 7.34 -4.11 -9.66
C PHE A 62 8.25 -4.40 -10.87
N PRO A 63 9.44 -3.78 -11.03
CA PRO A 63 10.37 -4.17 -12.09
C PRO A 63 10.83 -5.62 -11.98
N LEU A 64 11.09 -6.10 -10.76
CA LEU A 64 11.51 -7.48 -10.51
C LEU A 64 10.39 -8.47 -10.85
N LEU A 65 9.17 -8.19 -10.40
CA LEU A 65 8.00 -9.01 -10.69
C LEU A 65 7.67 -9.01 -12.19
N SER A 66 7.69 -7.85 -12.85
CA SER A 66 7.48 -7.71 -14.30
C SER A 66 8.47 -8.50 -15.16
N ALA A 67 9.72 -8.61 -14.70
CA ALA A 67 10.75 -9.39 -15.38
C ALA A 67 10.52 -10.90 -15.26
N ARG A 68 10.06 -11.37 -14.09
CA ARG A 68 9.83 -12.79 -13.79
C ARG A 68 8.47 -13.32 -14.22
N HIS A 69 7.47 -12.46 -14.10
CA HIS A 69 6.05 -12.74 -14.33
C HIS A 69 5.51 -11.76 -15.37
N PRO A 70 5.85 -11.91 -16.67
CA PRO A 70 5.37 -11.02 -17.73
C PRO A 70 3.84 -10.89 -17.78
N GLU A 71 3.11 -11.91 -17.33
CA GLU A 71 1.66 -11.93 -17.17
C GLU A 71 1.13 -10.88 -16.19
N LEU A 72 1.94 -10.43 -15.23
CA LEU A 72 1.58 -9.40 -14.26
C LEU A 72 1.78 -7.97 -14.78
N ARG A 73 2.49 -7.75 -15.89
CA ARG A 73 2.88 -6.40 -16.34
C ARG A 73 1.72 -5.43 -16.45
N ALA A 74 0.60 -5.87 -17.03
CA ALA A 74 -0.58 -5.03 -17.18
C ALA A 74 -1.21 -4.68 -15.82
N PHE A 75 -1.15 -5.60 -14.85
CA PHE A 75 -1.65 -5.37 -13.51
C PHE A 75 -0.73 -4.45 -12.69
N LEU A 76 0.59 -4.67 -12.73
CA LEU A 76 1.56 -3.79 -12.06
C LEU A 76 1.50 -2.37 -12.60
N ALA A 77 1.34 -2.20 -13.92
CA ALA A 77 1.13 -0.89 -14.52
C ALA A 77 -0.17 -0.21 -14.07
N GLN A 78 -1.20 -0.97 -13.71
CA GLN A 78 -2.41 -0.43 -13.12
C GLN A 78 -2.17 0.00 -11.67
N LEU A 79 -1.45 -0.80 -10.87
CA LEU A 79 -1.10 -0.44 -9.49
C LEU A 79 -0.28 0.86 -9.44
N SER A 80 0.72 1.03 -10.30
CA SER A 80 1.48 2.30 -10.37
C SER A 80 0.61 3.50 -10.76
N GLN A 81 -0.46 3.31 -11.54
CA GLN A 81 -1.42 4.38 -11.81
C GLN A 81 -2.27 4.70 -10.59
N ASP A 82 -2.71 3.66 -9.87
CA ASP A 82 -3.44 3.81 -8.61
C ASP A 82 -2.56 4.54 -7.57
N HIS A 83 -1.27 4.22 -7.47
CA HIS A 83 -0.30 4.90 -6.61
C HIS A 83 -0.19 6.40 -6.92
N ALA A 84 -0.13 6.77 -8.20
CA ALA A 84 -0.07 8.17 -8.61
C ALA A 84 -1.34 8.94 -8.20
N ILE A 85 -2.52 8.31 -8.34
CA ILE A 85 -3.80 8.88 -7.91
C ILE A 85 -3.81 9.05 -6.39
N ILE A 86 -3.45 8.00 -5.65
CA ILE A 86 -3.40 8.00 -4.18
C ILE A 86 -2.42 9.05 -3.66
N SER A 87 -1.24 9.19 -4.27
CA SER A 87 -0.27 10.24 -3.92
C SER A 87 -0.87 11.64 -4.04
N GLY A 88 -1.69 11.87 -5.08
CA GLY A 88 -2.44 13.12 -5.23
C GLY A 88 -3.48 13.34 -4.13
N LEU A 89 -4.23 12.29 -3.77
CA LEU A 89 -5.24 12.34 -2.71
C LEU A 89 -4.61 12.66 -1.35
N VAL A 90 -3.54 11.97 -0.97
CA VAL A 90 -2.93 12.15 0.36
C VAL A 90 -2.21 13.49 0.51
N ARG A 91 -1.69 14.09 -0.56
CA ARG A 91 -1.14 15.46 -0.51
C ARG A 91 -2.20 16.54 -0.25
N GLY A 92 -3.46 16.26 -0.58
CA GLY A 92 -4.58 17.17 -0.41
C GLY A 92 -5.53 16.80 0.72
N VAL A 93 -5.25 15.72 1.47
CA VAL A 93 -6.17 15.26 2.51
C VAL A 93 -6.24 16.28 3.63
N ARG A 94 -7.47 16.55 4.07
CA ARG A 94 -7.73 17.40 5.24
C ARG A 94 -7.91 16.49 6.45
N GLN A 95 -6.93 16.51 7.35
CA GLN A 95 -6.93 15.66 8.54
C GLN A 95 -8.07 15.98 9.52
N ASP A 96 -8.58 17.21 9.50
CA ASP A 96 -9.72 17.66 10.30
C ASP A 96 -11.08 17.40 9.63
N ASP A 97 -11.08 16.65 8.52
CA ASP A 97 -12.26 16.30 7.74
C ASP A 97 -12.50 14.77 7.74
N PRO A 98 -13.38 14.27 8.61
CA PRO A 98 -13.66 12.84 8.72
C PRO A 98 -14.22 12.22 7.43
N GLU A 99 -14.91 13.01 6.60
CA GLU A 99 -15.42 12.53 5.31
C GLU A 99 -14.27 12.34 4.32
N ALA A 100 -13.31 13.27 4.29
CA ALA A 100 -12.11 13.14 3.47
C ALA A 100 -11.27 11.91 3.85
N LEU A 101 -11.05 11.69 5.15
CA LEU A 101 -10.34 10.51 5.66
C LEU A 101 -11.08 9.20 5.34
N SER A 102 -12.41 9.19 5.46
CA SER A 102 -13.22 8.02 5.13
C SER A 102 -13.24 7.71 3.63
N ALA A 103 -13.25 8.74 2.77
CA ALA A 103 -13.12 8.57 1.33
C ALA A 103 -11.75 7.99 0.96
N LEU A 104 -10.67 8.48 1.58
CA LEU A 104 -9.33 7.94 1.39
C LEU A 104 -9.25 6.47 1.82
N ALA A 105 -9.83 6.12 2.97
CA ALA A 105 -9.86 4.74 3.45
C ALA A 105 -10.56 3.79 2.47
N ALA A 106 -11.68 4.21 1.86
CA ALA A 106 -12.38 3.41 0.87
C ALA A 106 -11.54 3.15 -0.40
N VAL A 107 -10.78 4.17 -0.85
CA VAL A 107 -9.87 4.04 -1.99
C VAL A 107 -8.74 3.06 -1.65
N LEU A 108 -8.08 3.24 -0.51
CA LEU A 108 -6.97 2.40 -0.08
C LEU A 108 -7.40 0.96 0.17
N GLU A 109 -8.55 0.74 0.76
CA GLU A 109 -9.04 -0.61 1.00
C GLU A 109 -9.29 -1.38 -0.31
N THR A 110 -9.82 -0.69 -1.33
CA THR A 110 -9.99 -1.28 -2.66
C THR A 110 -8.64 -1.63 -3.30
N HIS A 111 -7.69 -0.71 -3.19
CA HIS A 111 -6.34 -0.87 -3.71
C HIS A 111 -5.59 -2.03 -3.03
N PHE A 112 -5.46 -2.00 -1.70
CA PHE A 112 -4.77 -3.02 -0.90
C PHE A 112 -5.38 -4.41 -1.12
N ARG A 113 -6.71 -4.54 -1.13
CA ARG A 113 -7.34 -5.85 -1.39
C ARG A 113 -7.06 -6.38 -2.80
N GLY A 114 -7.04 -5.49 -3.79
CA GLY A 114 -6.75 -5.85 -5.17
C GLY A 114 -5.32 -6.35 -5.33
N GLU A 115 -4.38 -5.64 -4.74
CA GLU A 115 -2.97 -5.99 -4.72
C GLU A 115 -2.69 -7.27 -3.95
N GLU A 116 -3.09 -7.34 -2.68
CA GLU A 116 -2.88 -8.51 -1.81
C GLU A 116 -3.41 -9.77 -2.48
N LYS A 117 -4.65 -9.74 -2.98
CA LYS A 117 -5.27 -10.91 -3.63
C LYS A 117 -4.44 -11.44 -4.79
N ARG A 118 -3.84 -10.55 -5.58
CA ARG A 118 -3.23 -10.93 -6.86
C ARG A 118 -1.73 -11.17 -6.73
N LEU A 119 -1.01 -10.36 -5.95
CA LEU A 119 0.42 -10.55 -5.71
C LEU A 119 0.67 -11.71 -4.74
N VAL A 120 -0.10 -11.85 -3.66
CA VAL A 120 0.08 -12.97 -2.72
C VAL A 120 -0.21 -14.31 -3.40
N ALA A 121 -1.18 -14.35 -4.33
CA ALA A 121 -1.43 -15.55 -5.13
C ALA A 121 -0.18 -15.95 -5.94
N VAL A 122 0.40 -15.01 -6.69
CA VAL A 122 1.60 -15.28 -7.50
C VAL A 122 2.81 -15.64 -6.63
N LEU A 123 3.04 -14.92 -5.53
CA LEU A 123 4.17 -15.16 -4.64
C LEU A 123 4.08 -16.53 -3.92
N ASN A 124 2.86 -17.03 -3.69
CA ASN A 124 2.64 -18.36 -3.13
C ASN A 124 2.62 -19.48 -4.18
N GLU A 125 2.30 -19.19 -5.44
CA GLU A 125 2.37 -20.17 -6.54
C GLU A 125 3.81 -20.60 -6.83
N VAL A 126 4.82 -19.78 -6.51
CA VAL A 126 6.25 -20.15 -6.63
C VAL A 126 6.66 -21.28 -5.65
N ARG A 127 5.74 -21.73 -4.78
CA ARG A 127 5.92 -22.87 -3.86
C ARG A 127 5.64 -24.24 -4.52
N GLY A 128 5.07 -24.24 -5.73
CA GLY A 128 4.62 -25.42 -6.47
C GLY A 128 5.59 -25.93 -7.53
#